data_AF-A0AAV2QAF6-F1
#
_entry.id   AF-A0AAV2QAF6-F1
#
_cell.length_a   1.000
_cell.length_b   1.000
_cell.length_c   1.000
_cell.angle_alpha   90.00
_cell.angle_beta   90.00
_cell.angle_gamma   90.00
#
_symmetry.space_group_name_H-M   'P 1'
#
loop_
_entity.id
_entity.type
_entity.pdbx_description
1 polymer ?
#
loop_
_entity_poly.entity_id
_entity_poly.type
_entity_poly.pdbx_seq_one_letter_code
_entity_poly.pdbx_strand_id
1 'polypeptide(L)'
;YEKKLSANVRQNKRAFFRYVNSKLTVRPEITEMQNVNGELVDSDKDICNILGRYFSSVFNAQSYGAMPDLDDMFTSEIGDVEIFREDIKTRLEKLNVNKSCGPDNIHPYVLQKIASAASIPLENIFRLSLATGECPTDWRSANVTPIHKKRR
;
A
#
# COMPACT_ATOMS: atom_id res chain seq x y z
N TYR A 1 -33.20 -9.82 23.58
CA TYR A 1 -32.43 -8.87 22.74
C TYR A 1 -31.24 -9.55 22.08
N GLU A 2 -30.33 -10.17 22.85
CA GLU A 2 -29.09 -10.82 22.37
C GLU A 2 -29.29 -11.95 21.34
N LYS A 3 -30.34 -12.78 21.51
CA LYS A 3 -30.71 -13.82 20.53
C LYS A 3 -31.06 -13.26 19.14
N LYS A 4 -31.66 -12.06 19.07
CA LYS A 4 -31.96 -11.38 17.80
C LYS A 4 -30.70 -10.79 17.16
N LEU A 5 -29.74 -10.39 17.98
CA LEU A 5 -28.46 -9.82 17.55
C LEU A 5 -27.55 -10.90 16.93
N SER A 6 -27.47 -12.06 17.58
CA SER A 6 -26.70 -13.22 17.11
C SER A 6 -27.28 -13.83 15.83
N ALA A 7 -28.60 -13.96 15.73
CA ALA A 7 -29.26 -14.45 14.51
C ALA A 7 -29.01 -13.54 13.28
N ASN A 8 -28.84 -12.23 13.49
CA ASN A 8 -28.65 -11.24 12.42
C ASN A 8 -27.18 -10.88 12.15
N VAL A 9 -26.21 -11.61 12.70
CA VAL A 9 -24.76 -11.31 12.52
C VAL A 9 -24.38 -11.20 11.05
N ARG A 10 -24.87 -12.10 10.19
CA ARG A 10 -24.50 -12.11 8.77
C ARG A 10 -24.94 -10.84 8.05
N GLN A 11 -26.08 -10.25 8.44
CA GLN A 11 -26.63 -9.03 7.84
C GLN A 11 -26.09 -7.76 8.50
N ASN A 12 -25.85 -7.78 9.81
CA ASN A 12 -25.39 -6.61 10.55
C ASN A 12 -24.30 -6.95 11.58
N LYS A 13 -23.13 -7.34 11.05
CA LYS A 13 -21.91 -7.62 11.85
C LYS A 13 -21.57 -6.46 12.80
N ARG A 14 -21.77 -5.21 12.35
CA ARG A 14 -21.47 -4.01 13.14
C ARG A 14 -22.29 -3.91 14.42
N ALA A 15 -23.60 -4.15 14.36
CA ALA A 15 -24.46 -4.09 15.54
C ALA A 15 -24.06 -5.16 16.57
N PHE A 16 -23.75 -6.37 16.08
CA PHE A 16 -23.29 -7.47 16.91
C PHE A 16 -21.97 -7.16 17.62
N PHE A 17 -20.92 -6.81 16.88
CA PHE A 17 -19.62 -6.51 17.49
C PHE A 17 -19.65 -5.27 18.37
N ARG A 18 -20.52 -4.29 18.11
CA ARG A 18 -20.74 -3.15 19.02
C ARG A 18 -21.29 -3.60 20.37
N TYR A 19 -22.28 -4.49 20.38
CA TYR A 19 -22.84 -5.05 21.61
C TYR A 19 -21.80 -5.88 22.38
N VAL A 20 -21.11 -6.79 21.69
CA VAL A 20 -20.04 -7.61 22.30
C VAL A 20 -18.96 -6.71 22.90
N ASN A 21 -18.45 -5.74 22.14
CA ASN A 21 -17.41 -4.82 22.62
C ASN A 21 -17.88 -3.94 23.78
N SER A 22 -19.20 -3.66 23.90
CA SER A 22 -19.75 -2.91 25.03
C SER A 22 -19.86 -3.75 26.32
N LYS A 23 -19.82 -5.09 26.19
CA LYS A 23 -19.87 -6.04 27.31
C LYS A 23 -18.51 -6.57 27.72
N LEU A 24 -17.47 -6.37 26.91
CA LEU A 24 -16.09 -6.68 27.27
C LEU A 24 -15.57 -5.62 28.25
N THR A 25 -15.29 -6.04 29.49
CA THR A 25 -14.68 -5.21 30.54
C THR A 25 -13.20 -4.94 30.27
N VAL A 26 -12.52 -5.90 29.62
CA VAL A 26 -11.13 -5.77 29.18
C VAL A 26 -11.17 -5.53 27.67
N ARG A 27 -10.58 -4.41 27.23
CA ARG A 27 -10.26 -4.25 25.81
C ARG A 27 -9.01 -5.08 25.58
N PRO A 28 -9.01 -6.11 24.71
CA PRO A 28 -7.80 -6.82 24.38
C PRO A 28 -6.90 -5.86 23.61
N GLU A 29 -6.04 -5.18 24.35
CA GLU A 29 -4.91 -4.42 23.84
C GLU A 29 -3.75 -5.41 23.79
N ILE A 30 -3.02 -5.44 22.67
CA ILE A 30 -1.84 -6.30 22.56
C ILE A 30 -0.76 -5.58 23.36
N THR A 31 -0.59 -5.98 24.62
CA THR A 31 0.40 -5.38 25.52
C THR A 31 1.73 -6.10 25.44
N GLU A 32 1.73 -7.41 25.17
CA GLU A 32 2.93 -8.24 25.16
C GLU A 32 2.82 -9.34 24.10
N MET A 33 3.95 -9.67 23.46
CA MET A 33 4.08 -10.82 22.55
C MET A 33 5.34 -11.61 22.84
N GLN A 34 5.29 -12.92 22.61
CA GLN A 34 6.47 -13.77 22.70
C GLN A 34 7.30 -13.69 21.41
N ASN A 35 8.60 -13.43 21.54
CA ASN A 35 9.54 -13.44 20.43
C ASN A 35 9.97 -14.87 20.06
N VAL A 36 10.78 -15.00 19.01
CA VAL A 36 11.31 -16.30 18.53
C VAL A 36 12.21 -17.02 19.54
N ASN A 37 12.77 -16.29 20.52
CA ASN A 37 13.60 -16.83 21.59
C ASN A 37 12.79 -17.24 22.82
N GLY A 38 11.47 -17.04 22.79
CA GLY A 38 10.58 -17.35 23.91
C GLY A 38 10.43 -16.22 24.93
N GLU A 39 11.02 -15.04 24.71
CA GLU A 39 10.96 -13.90 25.62
C GLU A 39 9.73 -13.03 25.34
N LEU A 40 9.13 -12.48 26.39
CA LEU A 40 8.02 -11.51 26.26
C LEU A 40 8.59 -10.13 25.93
N VAL A 41 8.04 -9.50 24.88
CA VAL A 41 8.32 -8.12 24.50
C VAL A 41 7.05 -7.30 24.58
N ASP A 42 7.17 -6.07 25.08
CA ASP A 42 6.08 -5.12 25.30
C ASP A 42 6.23 -3.83 24.46
N SER A 43 7.39 -3.62 23.84
CA SER A 43 7.62 -2.48 22.97
C SER A 43 6.79 -2.57 21.68
N ASP A 44 6.05 -1.51 21.36
CA ASP A 44 5.32 -1.37 20.09
C ASP A 44 6.16 -1.73 18.87
N LYS A 45 7.44 -1.33 18.86
CA LYS A 45 8.37 -1.63 17.77
C LYS A 45 8.61 -3.13 17.63
N ASP A 46 8.84 -3.81 18.75
CA ASP A 46 9.17 -5.23 18.75
C ASP A 46 7.93 -6.09 18.47
N ILE A 47 6.77 -5.71 19.02
CA ILE A 47 5.48 -6.32 18.68
C ILE A 47 5.20 -6.18 17.18
N CYS A 48 5.40 -4.98 16.60
CA CYS A 48 5.24 -4.77 15.16
C CYS A 48 6.20 -5.64 14.33
N ASN A 49 7.46 -5.76 14.77
CA ASN A 49 8.45 -6.59 14.09
C ASN A 49 8.09 -8.08 14.15
N ILE A 50 7.60 -8.58 15.30
CA ILE A 50 7.13 -9.96 15.45
C ILE A 50 5.96 -10.23 14.51
N LEU A 51 4.95 -9.35 14.51
CA LEU A 51 3.80 -9.46 13.60
C LEU A 51 4.24 -9.43 12.13
N GLY A 52 5.15 -8.53 11.77
CA GLY A 52 5.69 -8.43 10.41
C GLY A 52 6.43 -9.69 9.96
N ARG A 53 7.25 -10.28 10.84
CA ARG A 53 7.94 -11.55 10.59
C ARG A 53 6.94 -12.70 10.44
N TYR A 54 5.97 -12.81 11.34
CA TYR A 54 4.95 -13.85 11.26
C TYR A 54 4.15 -13.74 9.97
N PHE A 55 3.69 -12.53 9.63
CA PHE A 55 2.95 -12.29 8.39
C PHE A 55 3.79 -12.65 7.15
N SER A 56 5.09 -12.31 7.17
CA SER A 56 6.02 -12.71 6.10
C SER A 56 6.20 -14.23 6.02
N SER A 57 6.20 -14.93 7.15
CA SER A 57 6.38 -16.40 7.21
C SER A 57 5.19 -17.21 6.71
N VAL A 58 3.96 -16.68 6.88
CA VAL A 58 2.73 -17.31 6.38
C VAL A 58 2.42 -16.92 4.94
N PHE A 59 3.07 -15.87 4.44
CA PHE A 59 3.14 -15.67 3.01
C PHE A 59 3.97 -16.81 2.43
N ASN A 60 3.32 -17.65 1.63
CA ASN A 60 4.06 -18.48 0.71
C ASN A 60 4.89 -17.50 -0.13
N ALA A 61 6.21 -17.52 0.06
CA ALA A 61 7.09 -17.18 -1.04
C ALA A 61 6.70 -18.17 -2.12
N GLN A 62 5.74 -17.78 -2.97
CA GLN A 62 5.70 -18.33 -4.30
C GLN A 62 7.11 -18.03 -4.81
N SER A 63 8.01 -19.01 -4.72
CA SER A 63 8.80 -19.31 -5.90
C SER A 63 7.73 -19.33 -6.98
N TYR A 64 7.61 -18.24 -7.73
CA TYR A 64 6.86 -18.28 -8.96
C TYR A 64 7.35 -19.59 -9.58
N GLY A 65 6.46 -20.57 -9.74
CA GLY A 65 6.79 -21.73 -10.55
C GLY A 65 7.11 -21.24 -11.96
N ALA A 66 6.97 -22.09 -12.96
CA ALA A 66 6.64 -21.51 -14.26
C ALA A 66 5.44 -20.57 -14.03
N MET A 67 5.61 -19.27 -14.35
CA MET A 67 4.50 -18.32 -14.43
C MET A 67 3.39 -19.09 -15.17
N PRO A 68 2.16 -19.18 -14.64
CA PRO A 68 1.10 -19.90 -15.34
C PRO A 68 1.08 -19.36 -16.77
N ASP A 69 1.14 -20.26 -17.74
CA ASP A 69 1.16 -19.88 -19.15
C ASP A 69 -0.09 -19.02 -19.35
N LEU A 70 0.14 -17.72 -19.51
CA LEU A 70 -0.94 -16.82 -19.84
C LEU A 70 -1.21 -17.18 -21.29
N ASP A 71 -2.30 -17.92 -21.55
CA ASP A 71 -2.88 -17.92 -22.89
C ASP A 71 -2.90 -16.45 -23.34
N ASP A 72 -2.47 -16.18 -24.57
CA ASP A 72 -2.48 -14.84 -25.19
C ASP A 72 -3.93 -14.32 -25.23
N MET A 73 -4.45 -13.90 -24.08
CA MET A 73 -5.80 -13.38 -23.88
C MET A 73 -5.90 -11.94 -24.40
N PHE A 74 -4.77 -11.38 -24.83
CA PHE A 74 -4.67 -10.04 -25.38
C PHE A 74 -4.17 -10.14 -26.83
N THR A 75 -5.10 -10.23 -27.77
CA THR A 75 -4.82 -10.15 -29.21
C THR A 75 -4.64 -8.72 -29.71
N SER A 76 -4.90 -7.73 -28.85
CA SER A 76 -4.77 -6.31 -29.16
C SER A 76 -3.45 -5.80 -28.62
N GLU A 77 -2.53 -5.46 -29.52
CA GLU A 77 -1.36 -4.66 -29.18
C GLU A 77 -1.84 -3.33 -28.58
N ILE A 78 -1.19 -2.88 -27.52
CA ILE A 78 -1.37 -1.51 -27.03
C ILE A 78 -0.89 -0.61 -28.17
N GLY A 79 -1.82 0.08 -28.83
CA GLY A 79 -1.49 1.02 -29.89
C GLY A 79 -0.55 2.12 -29.38
N ASP A 80 0.08 2.84 -30.32
CA ASP A 80 1.04 3.89 -29.98
C ASP A 80 0.47 4.87 -28.94
N VAL A 81 1.03 4.83 -27.73
CA VAL A 81 0.68 5.76 -26.66
C VAL A 81 1.58 6.98 -26.80
N GLU A 82 1.01 8.07 -27.27
CA GLU A 82 1.71 9.34 -27.33
C GLU A 82 1.76 9.99 -25.93
N ILE A 83 2.97 10.34 -25.50
CA ILE A 83 3.19 11.04 -24.24
C ILE A 83 3.50 12.50 -24.57
N PHE A 84 2.59 13.39 -24.18
CA PHE A 84 2.76 14.82 -24.37
C PHE A 84 3.38 15.47 -23.13
N ARG A 85 4.39 16.31 -23.36
CA ARG A 85 5.07 17.06 -22.32
C ARG A 85 4.12 17.98 -21.54
N GLU A 86 3.16 18.56 -22.24
CA GLU A 86 2.14 19.45 -21.70
C GLU A 86 1.25 18.74 -20.67
N ASP A 87 0.92 17.47 -20.91
CA ASP A 87 0.15 16.65 -19.97
C ASP A 87 0.96 16.36 -18.71
N ILE A 88 2.24 16.02 -18.86
CA ILE A 88 3.16 15.81 -17.73
C ILE A 88 3.25 17.09 -16.90
N LYS A 89 3.52 18.23 -17.55
CA LYS A 89 3.62 19.52 -16.88
C LYS A 89 2.32 19.85 -16.12
N THR A 90 1.17 19.71 -16.77
CA THR A 90 -0.14 19.96 -16.17
C THR A 90 -0.38 19.06 -14.96
N ARG A 91 0.09 17.81 -15.03
CA ARG A 91 -0.02 16.85 -13.93
C ARG A 91 0.88 17.23 -12.74
N LEU A 92 2.11 17.67 -13.01
CA LEU A 92 3.04 18.16 -11.99
C LEU A 92 2.52 19.42 -11.31
N GLU A 93 1.95 20.36 -12.06
CA GLU A 93 1.35 21.59 -11.52
C GLU A 93 0.16 21.30 -10.60
N LYS A 94 -0.59 20.22 -10.86
CA LYS A 94 -1.74 19.78 -10.05
C LYS A 94 -1.37 18.86 -8.88
N LEU A 95 -0.08 18.66 -8.59
CA LEU A 95 0.33 17.85 -7.44
C LEU A 95 -0.19 18.43 -6.12
N ASN A 96 -0.64 17.55 -5.23
CA ASN A 96 -1.03 17.95 -3.88
C ASN A 96 0.24 18.12 -3.03
N VAL A 97 0.58 19.37 -2.73
CA VAL A 97 1.76 19.75 -1.96
C VAL A 97 1.75 19.25 -0.50
N ASN A 98 0.61 18.81 0.03
CA ASN A 98 0.49 18.29 1.39
C ASN A 98 0.77 16.78 1.49
N LYS A 99 1.18 16.14 0.39
CA LYS A 99 1.54 14.72 0.38
C LYS A 99 3.00 14.53 0.79
N SER A 100 3.30 13.38 1.40
CA SER A 100 4.65 12.98 1.75
C SER A 100 5.53 12.80 0.51
N CYS A 101 6.83 13.04 0.68
CA CYS A 101 7.83 12.66 -0.32
C CYS A 101 7.91 11.13 -0.46
N GLY A 102 8.35 10.69 -1.65
CA GLY A 102 8.66 9.29 -1.91
C GLY A 102 10.00 8.88 -1.30
N PRO A 103 10.48 7.66 -1.60
CA PRO A 103 11.83 7.21 -1.22
C PRO A 103 12.95 8.09 -1.79
N ASP A 104 12.66 8.82 -2.87
CA ASP A 104 13.54 9.81 -3.52
C ASP A 104 13.75 11.09 -2.71
N ASN A 105 12.98 11.30 -1.63
CA ASN A 105 12.95 12.51 -0.81
C ASN A 105 12.62 13.79 -1.59
N ILE A 106 12.04 13.69 -2.78
CA ILE A 106 11.63 14.85 -3.57
C ILE A 106 10.22 15.26 -3.13
N HIS A 107 10.10 16.43 -2.52
CA HIS A 107 8.81 16.92 -2.05
C HIS A 107 7.90 17.34 -3.23
N PRO A 108 6.58 17.04 -3.21
CA PRO A 108 5.67 17.43 -4.28
C PRO A 108 5.66 18.94 -4.59
N TYR A 109 5.91 19.76 -3.57
CA TYR A 109 6.10 21.22 -3.74
C TYR A 109 7.23 21.57 -4.71
N VAL A 110 8.37 20.88 -4.61
CA VAL A 110 9.52 21.13 -5.48
C VAL A 110 9.15 20.78 -6.91
N LEU A 111 8.59 19.58 -7.13
CA LEU A 111 8.13 19.11 -8.44
C LEU A 111 7.11 20.06 -9.08
N GLN A 112 6.18 20.59 -8.29
CA GLN A 112 5.23 21.59 -8.76
C GLN A 112 5.92 22.89 -9.23
N LYS A 113 6.94 23.36 -8.50
CA LYS A 113 7.69 24.58 -8.86
C LYS A 113 8.57 24.41 -10.09
N ILE A 114 9.12 23.22 -10.29
CA ILE A 114 9.99 22.92 -11.43
C ILE A 114 9.25 22.19 -12.57
N ALA A 115 7.91 22.18 -12.58
CA ALA A 115 7.10 21.38 -13.50
C ALA A 115 7.50 21.52 -14.97
N SER A 116 7.78 22.74 -15.43
CA SER A 116 8.21 23.02 -16.81
C SER A 116 9.58 22.41 -17.15
N ALA A 117 10.51 22.38 -16.18
CA ALA A 117 11.84 21.83 -16.39
C ALA A 117 11.85 20.30 -16.21
N ALA A 118 11.08 19.79 -15.24
CA ALA A 118 10.98 18.37 -14.93
C ALA A 118 10.17 17.58 -15.97
N SER A 119 9.26 18.20 -16.71
CA SER A 119 8.47 17.53 -17.74
C SER A 119 9.34 16.99 -18.89
N ILE A 120 10.47 17.63 -19.19
CA ILE A 120 11.40 17.22 -20.26
C ILE A 120 12.05 15.86 -19.96
N PRO A 121 12.78 15.67 -18.84
CA PRO A 121 13.36 14.36 -18.53
C PRO A 121 12.30 13.29 -18.26
N LEU A 122 11.15 13.65 -17.67
CA LEU A 122 10.07 12.69 -17.41
C LEU A 122 9.44 12.15 -18.70
N GLU A 123 9.24 12.99 -19.72
CA GLU A 123 8.78 12.56 -21.04
C GLU A 123 9.72 11.48 -21.62
N ASN A 124 11.03 11.74 -21.59
CA ASN A 124 12.02 10.79 -22.09
C ASN A 124 11.98 9.47 -21.32
N ILE A 125 11.87 9.51 -19.99
CA ILE A 125 11.79 8.30 -19.16
C ILE A 125 10.53 7.51 -19.48
N PHE A 126 9.38 8.18 -19.60
CA PHE A 126 8.13 7.47 -19.91
C PHE A 126 8.13 6.86 -21.31
N ARG A 127 8.63 7.58 -22.32
CA ARG A 127 8.77 7.04 -23.68
C ARG A 127 9.71 5.85 -23.73
N LEU A 128 10.84 5.93 -23.03
CA LEU A 128 11.77 4.81 -22.92
C LEU A 128 11.14 3.63 -22.18
N SER A 129 10.36 3.89 -21.12
CA SER A 129 9.68 2.85 -20.35
C SER A 129 8.63 2.10 -21.18
N LEU A 130 7.88 2.82 -22.02
CA LEU A 130 6.93 2.21 -22.95
C LEU A 130 7.63 1.41 -24.05
N ALA A 131 8.73 1.93 -24.61
CA ALA A 131 9.47 1.27 -25.68
C ALA A 131 10.21 0.01 -25.22
N THR A 132 10.71 -0.01 -23.99
CA THR A 132 11.48 -1.13 -23.43
C THR A 132 10.63 -2.10 -22.61
N GLY A 133 9.44 -1.67 -22.17
CA GLY A 133 8.66 -2.39 -21.17
C GLY A 133 9.25 -2.35 -19.76
N GLU A 134 10.29 -1.55 -19.53
CA GLU A 134 10.99 -1.49 -18.24
C GLU A 134 10.74 -0.17 -17.51
N CYS A 135 10.60 -0.23 -16.19
CA CYS A 135 10.38 0.95 -15.34
C CYS A 135 11.58 1.16 -14.40
N PRO A 136 11.98 2.43 -14.14
CA PRO A 136 13.02 2.74 -13.16
C PRO A 136 12.81 1.98 -11.83
N THR A 137 13.89 1.44 -11.27
CA THR A 137 13.87 0.74 -9.97
C THR A 137 13.31 1.63 -8.86
N ASP A 138 13.63 2.92 -8.89
CA ASP A 138 13.23 3.88 -7.88
C ASP A 138 11.70 4.08 -7.87
N TRP A 139 11.05 3.96 -9.03
CA TRP A 139 9.59 4.06 -9.16
C TRP A 139 8.85 2.80 -8.71
N ARG A 140 9.58 1.67 -8.56
CA ARG A 140 9.06 0.43 -7.99
C ARG A 140 9.17 0.36 -6.47
N SER A 141 9.83 1.35 -5.85
CA SER A 141 10.06 1.41 -4.41
C SER A 141 9.01 2.30 -3.72
N ALA A 142 8.59 1.92 -2.51
CA ALA A 142 7.61 2.70 -1.74
C ALA A 142 7.93 2.71 -0.25
N ASN A 143 7.73 3.86 0.40
CA ASN A 143 7.79 3.98 1.86
C ASN A 143 6.49 3.44 2.46
N VAL A 144 6.57 2.33 3.19
CA VAL A 144 5.42 1.71 3.85
C VAL A 144 5.44 2.05 5.34
N THR A 145 4.54 2.94 5.75
CA THR A 145 4.38 3.32 7.16
C THR A 145 3.01 2.83 7.67
N PRO A 146 2.97 1.99 8.72
CA PRO A 146 1.71 1.59 9.32
C PRO A 146 1.02 2.79 9.97
N ILE A 147 -0.23 3.07 9.59
CA ILE A 147 -1.02 4.16 10.15
C ILE A 147 -2.05 3.58 11.14
N HIS A 148 -1.94 3.97 12.41
CA HIS A 148 -2.91 3.59 13.42
C HIS A 148 -4.28 4.23 13.14
N LYS A 149 -5.30 3.40 12.91
CA LYS A 149 -6.67 3.85 12.66
C LYS A 149 -7.37 4.10 14.00
N LYS A 150 -7.63 5.37 14.33
CA LYS A 150 -8.47 5.71 15.49
C LYS A 150 -9.86 5.06 15.37
N ARG A 151 -10.28 4.34 16.41
CA ARG A 151 -11.65 3.80 16.53
C ARG A 151 -12.61 4.97 16.80
N ARG A 152 -13.68 5.04 16.02
CA ARG A 152 -14.77 6.01 16.15
C ARG A 152 -15.85 5.46 17.06
#